data_AF-A0A1G6UHG1-F1
#
_entry.id   AF-A0A1G6UHG1-F1
#
_cell.length_a   1.000
_cell.length_b   1.000
_cell.length_c   1.000
_cell.angle_alpha   90.00
_cell.angle_beta   90.00
_cell.angle_gamma   90.00
#
_symmetry.space_group_name_H-M   'P 1'
#
loop_
_entity.id
_entity.type
_entity.pdbx_description
1 polymer ?
#
loop_
_entity_poly.entity_id
_entity_poly.type
_entity_poly.pdbx_seq_one_letter_code
_entity_poly.pdbx_strand_id
1 'polypeptide(L)'
;MIDHITLRDTARDSVLSKELGYGYVPISKAANTNVKRFLWQVEHELGHCRPVGEQYFSVHNYGWRFGRPDARTPWRGFRKSAIEEFYAALVGRRMLTVVRNPYIRLLSGYLEKIVAKVDVEPNIPAKFQLPRRPDNFADFVYMVCDRPSARTDIHFRSQTYASLFDFIAYDAVGHVETLAAGLADFSVAALGRDFSHLLSAKADHAMKARQKLKDHYTPDVARAIYARFRDDFLNFGYDYDLEAVTPVRPVARSGALSSYLEDAAHMCAPTLREDNPAPSARAIAASETLLARLEAGQGISDLDKSLAPYARKLIQK
;
A
#
# COMPACT_ATOMS: atom_id res chain seq x y z
N MET A 1 -1.48 -10.32 8.89
CA MET A 1 -0.04 -10.61 9.13
C MET A 1 0.76 -9.39 8.69
N ILE A 2 1.66 -8.86 9.50
CA ILE A 2 2.60 -7.81 9.07
C ILE A 2 3.97 -8.45 8.89
N ASP A 3 4.72 -8.02 7.87
CA ASP A 3 6.11 -8.43 7.73
C ASP A 3 7.01 -7.19 7.55
N HIS A 4 8.30 -7.36 7.82
CA HIS A 4 9.30 -6.31 7.68
C HIS A 4 9.40 -5.78 6.24
N ILE A 5 9.12 -6.60 5.21
CA ILE A 5 9.14 -6.19 3.80
C ILE A 5 8.05 -5.15 3.53
N THR A 6 6.90 -5.32 4.15
CA THR A 6 5.70 -4.52 3.94
C THR A 6 5.76 -3.23 4.71
N LEU A 7 6.22 -3.26 5.96
CA LEU A 7 6.54 -2.05 6.70
C LEU A 7 7.56 -1.20 5.95
N ARG A 8 8.61 -1.84 5.42
CA ARG A 8 9.66 -1.20 4.64
C ARG A 8 9.14 -0.57 3.34
N ASP A 9 8.37 -1.32 2.57
CA ASP A 9 7.83 -0.84 1.30
C ASP A 9 6.82 0.29 1.54
N THR A 10 5.99 0.16 2.58
CA THR A 10 5.05 1.21 3.03
C THR A 10 5.81 2.48 3.42
N ALA A 11 6.80 2.39 4.31
CA ALA A 11 7.61 3.53 4.73
C ALA A 11 8.30 4.22 3.56
N ARG A 12 8.91 3.43 2.65
CA ARG A 12 9.61 3.94 1.46
C ARG A 12 8.68 4.73 0.53
N ASP A 13 7.51 4.18 0.22
CA ASP A 13 6.65 4.70 -0.84
C ASP A 13 5.64 5.75 -0.36
N SER A 14 5.33 5.75 0.93
CA SER A 14 4.45 6.75 1.56
C SER A 14 4.97 8.16 1.41
N VAL A 15 4.04 9.11 1.37
CA VAL A 15 4.34 10.54 1.30
C VAL A 15 3.69 11.22 2.49
N LEU A 16 4.50 11.88 3.34
CA LEU A 16 4.00 12.64 4.49
C LEU A 16 4.34 14.12 4.28
N SER A 17 3.35 15.00 4.31
CA SER A 17 3.56 16.43 4.11
C SER A 17 4.47 17.03 5.20
N LYS A 18 5.37 17.92 4.81
CA LYS A 18 6.18 18.68 5.78
C LYS A 18 5.34 19.73 6.50
N GLU A 19 4.35 20.31 5.80
CA GLU A 19 3.63 21.51 6.23
C GLU A 19 2.14 21.22 6.55
N LEU A 20 1.46 20.44 5.70
CA LEU A 20 -0.01 20.31 5.71
C LEU A 20 -0.55 19.20 6.61
N GLY A 21 0.28 18.56 7.43
CA GLY A 21 -0.19 17.60 8.44
C GLY A 21 -0.87 16.34 7.90
N TYR A 22 -0.83 16.04 6.60
CA TYR A 22 -1.37 14.79 6.04
C TYR A 22 -0.31 13.73 5.75
N GLY A 23 -0.76 12.50 5.52
CA GLY A 23 0.01 11.40 4.97
C GLY A 23 -0.78 10.59 3.95
N TYR A 24 -0.11 10.07 2.92
CA TYR A 24 -0.68 9.17 1.94
C TYR A 24 0.13 7.89 1.81
N VAL A 25 -0.54 6.75 2.01
CA VAL A 25 0.02 5.41 1.83
C VAL A 25 -0.40 4.87 0.46
N PRO A 26 0.51 4.78 -0.52
CA PRO A 26 0.18 4.34 -1.86
C PRO A 26 0.04 2.83 -1.96
N ILE A 27 -0.89 2.38 -2.81
CA ILE A 27 -1.09 0.97 -3.13
C ILE A 27 -0.83 0.78 -4.62
N SER A 28 0.13 -0.07 -4.97
CA SER A 28 0.44 -0.34 -6.38
C SER A 28 -0.83 -0.68 -7.16
N LYS A 29 -0.96 -0.06 -8.34
CA LYS A 29 -2.11 -0.21 -9.26
C LYS A 29 -3.42 0.45 -8.79
N ALA A 30 -3.38 1.32 -7.78
CA ALA A 30 -4.50 2.15 -7.32
C ALA A 30 -4.28 3.66 -7.59
N ALA A 31 -3.92 4.01 -8.83
CA ALA A 31 -3.76 5.40 -9.30
C ALA A 31 -2.73 6.29 -8.56
N ASN A 32 -1.72 5.70 -7.91
CA ASN A 32 -0.70 6.42 -7.12
C ASN A 32 -0.10 7.65 -7.82
N THR A 33 0.23 7.55 -9.12
CA THR A 33 0.81 8.68 -9.87
C THR A 33 -0.14 9.88 -9.91
N ASN A 34 -1.43 9.64 -10.11
CA ASN A 34 -2.45 10.70 -10.14
C ASN A 34 -2.65 11.30 -8.75
N VAL A 35 -2.71 10.47 -7.71
CA VAL A 35 -2.88 10.94 -6.32
C VAL A 35 -1.67 11.77 -5.87
N LYS A 36 -0.44 11.29 -6.13
CA LYS A 36 0.78 12.04 -5.82
C LYS A 36 0.85 13.36 -6.58
N ARG A 37 0.48 13.37 -7.85
CA ARG A 37 0.41 14.60 -8.65
C ARG A 37 -0.58 15.59 -8.06
N PHE A 38 -1.79 15.13 -7.74
CA PHE A 38 -2.82 15.94 -7.10
C PHE A 38 -2.31 16.57 -5.79
N LEU A 39 -1.80 15.75 -4.87
CA LEU A 39 -1.28 16.22 -3.59
C LEU A 39 -0.12 17.21 -3.76
N TRP A 40 0.75 17.01 -4.76
CA TRP A 40 1.81 17.99 -5.05
C TRP A 40 1.26 19.31 -5.60
N GLN A 41 0.25 19.27 -6.47
CA GLN A 41 -0.38 20.48 -6.99
C GLN A 41 -1.07 21.27 -5.86
N VAL A 42 -1.68 20.57 -4.90
CA VAL A 42 -2.23 21.18 -3.68
C VAL A 42 -1.14 21.88 -2.86
N GLU A 43 -0.02 21.20 -2.60
CA GLU A 43 1.14 21.79 -1.91
C GLU A 43 1.68 23.01 -2.66
N HIS A 44 1.67 22.98 -3.99
CA HIS A 44 2.11 24.10 -4.81
C HIS A 44 1.15 25.29 -4.74
N GLU A 45 -0.16 25.05 -4.86
CA GLU A 45 -1.19 26.10 -4.78
C GLU A 45 -1.19 26.80 -3.41
N LEU A 46 -0.84 26.07 -2.36
CA LEU A 46 -0.66 26.60 -1.00
C LEU A 46 0.74 27.20 -0.75
N GLY A 47 1.63 27.22 -1.76
CA GLY A 47 2.93 27.89 -1.68
C GLY A 47 4.05 27.08 -1.01
N HIS A 48 3.85 25.79 -0.75
CA HIS A 48 4.82 24.93 -0.05
C HIS A 48 5.85 24.29 -0.98
N CYS A 49 5.59 24.23 -2.29
CA CYS A 49 6.54 23.71 -3.27
C CYS A 49 6.45 24.39 -4.64
N ARG A 50 7.38 24.04 -5.52
CA ARG A 50 7.39 24.48 -6.93
C ARG A 50 6.62 23.48 -7.80
N PRO A 51 6.03 23.90 -8.93
CA PRO A 51 5.40 22.98 -9.85
C PRO A 51 6.46 22.08 -10.51
N VAL A 52 6.05 20.88 -10.91
CA VAL A 52 6.91 19.86 -11.54
C VAL A 52 6.19 19.25 -12.74
N GLY A 53 6.96 18.81 -13.74
CA GLY A 53 6.41 18.18 -14.93
C GLY A 53 5.78 16.81 -14.65
N GLU A 54 4.92 16.34 -15.56
CA GLU A 54 4.16 15.09 -15.35
C GLU A 54 5.06 13.86 -15.18
N GLN A 55 6.18 13.81 -15.91
CA GLN A 55 7.14 12.70 -15.87
C GLN A 55 7.90 12.60 -14.54
N TYR A 56 7.74 13.58 -13.66
CA TYR A 56 8.39 13.61 -12.36
C TYR A 56 7.84 12.50 -11.46
N PHE A 57 6.53 12.21 -11.51
CA PHE A 57 5.87 11.28 -10.59
C PHE A 57 6.06 9.81 -10.97
N SER A 58 6.53 9.02 -10.02
CA SER A 58 6.60 7.55 -10.09
C SER A 58 5.83 6.93 -8.92
N VAL A 59 5.39 5.68 -9.09
CA VAL A 59 4.80 4.88 -8.00
C VAL A 59 5.76 4.82 -6.81
N HIS A 60 7.06 4.70 -7.09
CA HIS A 60 8.10 4.69 -6.08
C HIS A 60 8.80 6.04 -5.96
N ASN A 61 9.16 6.41 -4.75
CA ASN A 61 9.88 7.67 -4.47
C ASN A 61 11.39 7.60 -4.83
N TYR A 62 11.83 6.62 -5.65
CA TYR A 62 13.25 6.37 -5.93
C TYR A 62 13.97 7.58 -6.56
N GLY A 63 13.32 8.28 -7.51
CA GLY A 63 13.97 9.36 -8.28
C GLY A 63 14.20 10.68 -7.52
N TRP A 64 13.45 10.91 -6.44
CA TRP A 64 13.38 12.20 -5.76
C TRP A 64 14.26 12.22 -4.51
N ARG A 65 14.69 11.03 -4.12
CA ARG A 65 15.37 10.72 -2.87
C ARG A 65 16.87 10.56 -3.04
N PHE A 66 17.29 10.13 -4.22
CA PHE A 66 18.69 9.79 -4.52
C PHE A 66 19.24 10.53 -5.74
N GLY A 67 18.40 11.20 -6.54
CA GLY A 67 18.83 11.78 -7.82
C GLY A 67 18.97 13.30 -7.87
N ARG A 68 18.40 14.05 -6.90
CA ARG A 68 18.33 15.53 -6.98
C ARG A 68 18.34 16.18 -5.58
N PRO A 69 19.52 16.56 -5.04
CA PRO A 69 19.65 17.30 -3.78
C PRO A 69 18.85 18.62 -3.74
N ASP A 70 18.53 19.15 -4.91
CA ASP A 70 17.77 20.37 -5.20
C ASP A 70 16.26 20.16 -5.32
N ALA A 71 15.78 18.91 -5.33
CA ALA A 71 14.36 18.60 -5.34
C ALA A 71 13.74 19.00 -4.00
N ARG A 72 13.28 20.24 -3.88
CA ARG A 72 12.41 20.72 -2.80
C ARG A 72 11.06 20.01 -2.85
N THR A 73 11.05 18.75 -2.44
CA THR A 73 9.83 17.97 -2.22
C THR A 73 9.11 18.51 -0.99
N PRO A 74 7.77 18.71 -1.03
CA PRO A 74 6.98 19.03 0.14
C PRO A 74 6.84 17.84 1.09
N TRP A 75 7.32 16.65 0.71
CA TRP A 75 7.16 15.43 1.50
C TRP A 75 8.43 15.01 2.24
N ARG A 76 8.23 14.40 3.41
CA ARG A 76 9.26 13.65 4.14
C ARG A 76 9.50 12.31 3.44
N GLY A 77 10.75 11.89 3.31
CA GLY A 77 11.13 10.62 2.68
C GLY A 77 11.86 9.69 3.65
N PHE A 78 11.42 8.44 3.76
CA PHE A 78 11.94 7.49 4.76
C PHE A 78 12.83 6.42 4.16
N ARG A 79 13.93 6.07 4.85
CA ARG A 79 14.80 4.96 4.44
C ARG A 79 14.07 3.66 4.73
N LYS A 80 14.45 2.61 3.99
CA LYS A 80 13.99 1.25 4.27
C LYS A 80 14.25 0.86 5.74
N SER A 81 15.35 1.37 6.31
CA SER A 81 15.74 1.18 7.71
C SER A 81 15.13 2.17 8.69
N ALA A 82 14.47 3.24 8.23
CA ALA A 82 13.93 4.31 9.07
C ALA A 82 12.45 4.09 9.42
N ILE A 83 12.07 2.85 9.78
CA ILE A 83 10.68 2.50 10.07
C ILE A 83 10.20 3.15 11.36
N GLU A 84 11.06 3.27 12.38
CA GLU A 84 10.75 3.97 13.64
C GLU A 84 10.46 5.46 13.38
N GLU A 85 11.29 6.12 12.56
CA GLU A 85 11.07 7.52 12.15
C GLU A 85 9.77 7.67 11.34
N PHE A 86 9.48 6.71 10.45
CA PHE A 86 8.25 6.71 9.68
C PHE A 86 7.04 6.63 10.61
N TYR A 87 7.02 5.68 11.53
CA TYR A 87 5.93 5.52 12.49
C TYR A 87 5.72 6.76 13.35
N ALA A 88 6.79 7.28 13.96
CA ALA A 88 6.72 8.51 14.76
C ALA A 88 6.19 9.68 13.92
N ALA A 89 6.52 9.74 12.63
CA ALA A 89 6.01 10.75 11.74
C ALA A 89 4.54 10.57 11.37
N LEU A 90 3.90 9.40 11.52
CA LEU A 90 2.47 9.23 11.27
C LEU A 90 1.59 9.85 12.34
N VAL A 91 2.09 9.96 13.58
CA VAL A 91 1.31 10.44 14.73
C VAL A 91 0.79 11.86 14.49
N GLY A 92 -0.50 12.06 14.73
CA GLY A 92 -1.18 13.35 14.59
C GLY A 92 -1.47 13.78 13.16
N ARG A 93 -1.27 12.90 12.16
CA ARG A 93 -1.55 13.22 10.76
C ARG A 93 -2.91 12.75 10.30
N ARG A 94 -3.46 13.46 9.30
CA ARG A 94 -4.60 13.00 8.51
C ARG A 94 -4.13 11.99 7.46
N MET A 95 -4.50 10.72 7.62
CA MET A 95 -4.02 9.62 6.81
C MET A 95 -5.01 9.25 5.70
N LEU A 96 -4.50 9.17 4.48
CA LEU A 96 -5.22 8.77 3.28
C LEU A 96 -4.59 7.51 2.68
N THR A 97 -5.42 6.63 2.13
CA THR A 97 -4.99 5.69 1.08
C THR A 97 -6.01 5.67 -0.06
N VAL A 98 -5.60 5.13 -1.20
CA VAL A 98 -6.47 4.97 -2.37
C VAL A 98 -6.41 3.52 -2.82
N VAL A 99 -7.59 2.92 -2.98
CA VAL A 99 -7.80 1.52 -3.32
C VAL A 99 -8.52 1.41 -4.66
N ARG A 100 -8.54 0.21 -5.22
CA ARG A 100 -9.22 -0.11 -6.48
C ARG A 100 -9.95 -1.44 -6.35
N ASN A 101 -11.01 -1.65 -7.12
CA ASN A 101 -11.69 -2.94 -7.15
C ASN A 101 -10.67 -4.08 -7.36
N PRO A 102 -10.63 -5.13 -6.51
CA PRO A 102 -9.60 -6.15 -6.56
C PRO A 102 -9.50 -6.87 -7.92
N TYR A 103 -10.63 -7.10 -8.59
CA TYR A 103 -10.65 -7.69 -9.93
C TYR A 103 -9.94 -6.78 -10.94
N ILE A 104 -10.38 -5.52 -11.02
CA ILE A 104 -9.83 -4.55 -11.97
C ILE A 104 -8.33 -4.29 -11.68
N ARG A 105 -7.95 -4.22 -10.40
CA ARG A 105 -6.57 -4.00 -9.99
C ARG A 105 -5.65 -5.12 -10.46
N LEU A 106 -6.03 -6.38 -10.23
CA LEU A 106 -5.21 -7.54 -10.61
C LEU A 106 -5.09 -7.66 -12.14
N LEU A 107 -6.19 -7.48 -12.88
CA LEU A 107 -6.16 -7.44 -14.34
C LEU A 107 -5.28 -6.31 -14.88
N SER A 108 -5.38 -5.11 -14.29
CA SER A 108 -4.51 -3.98 -14.67
C SER A 108 -3.04 -4.29 -14.38
N GLY A 109 -2.74 -5.04 -13.32
CA GLY A 109 -1.41 -5.55 -13.02
C GLY A 109 -0.90 -6.48 -14.11
N TYR A 110 -1.68 -7.50 -14.46
CA TYR A 110 -1.35 -8.45 -15.53
C TYR A 110 -1.06 -7.76 -16.86
N LEU A 111 -1.98 -6.92 -17.33
CA LEU A 111 -1.85 -6.26 -18.63
C LEU A 111 -0.60 -5.36 -18.71
N GLU A 112 -0.30 -4.59 -17.66
CA GLU A 112 0.84 -3.66 -17.68
C GLU A 112 2.19 -4.34 -17.38
N LYS A 113 2.22 -5.30 -16.45
CA LYS A 113 3.47 -5.87 -15.97
C LYS A 113 3.89 -7.13 -16.71
N ILE A 114 2.92 -7.87 -17.24
CA ILE A 114 3.16 -9.15 -17.90
C ILE A 114 2.98 -9.03 -19.40
N VAL A 115 1.81 -8.57 -19.87
CA VAL A 115 1.51 -8.49 -21.30
C VAL A 115 2.30 -7.39 -21.98
N ALA A 116 2.22 -6.14 -21.51
CA ALA A 116 2.89 -5.01 -22.15
C ALA A 116 4.42 -5.05 -22.10
N LYS A 117 5.01 -6.01 -21.37
CA LYS A 117 6.46 -6.17 -21.22
C LYS A 117 7.01 -7.40 -21.92
N VAL A 118 6.17 -8.12 -22.67
CA VAL A 118 6.51 -9.42 -23.25
C VAL A 118 7.80 -9.42 -24.05
N ASP A 119 8.00 -8.39 -24.86
CA ASP A 119 9.10 -8.34 -25.83
C ASP A 119 10.37 -7.65 -25.28
N VAL A 120 10.24 -6.93 -24.16
CA VAL A 120 11.31 -6.05 -23.63
C VAL A 120 11.90 -6.54 -22.32
N GLU A 121 11.26 -7.51 -21.65
CA GLU A 121 11.68 -8.03 -20.36
C GLU A 121 11.66 -9.58 -20.39
N PRO A 122 12.75 -10.24 -20.82
CA PRO A 122 12.77 -11.70 -20.90
C PRO A 122 12.64 -12.37 -19.52
N ASN A 123 12.97 -11.66 -18.43
CA ASN A 123 12.98 -12.21 -17.06
C ASN A 123 11.79 -11.75 -16.19
N ILE A 124 10.60 -11.62 -16.79
CA ILE A 124 9.34 -11.32 -16.08
C ILE A 124 9.13 -12.18 -14.82
N PRO A 125 9.35 -13.51 -14.84
CA PRO A 125 9.09 -14.34 -13.67
C PRO A 125 9.94 -13.96 -12.45
N ALA A 126 11.26 -13.81 -12.62
CA ALA A 126 12.12 -13.40 -11.52
C ALA A 126 11.79 -11.98 -11.04
N LYS A 127 11.52 -11.06 -11.97
CA LYS A 127 11.23 -9.66 -11.66
C LYS A 127 9.98 -9.49 -10.80
N PHE A 128 8.94 -10.28 -11.06
CA PHE A 128 7.66 -10.21 -10.35
C PHE A 128 7.40 -11.40 -9.43
N GLN A 129 8.45 -12.15 -9.08
CA GLN A 129 8.40 -13.27 -8.14
C GLN A 129 7.35 -14.34 -8.52
N LEU A 130 7.15 -14.57 -9.82
CA LEU A 130 6.29 -15.62 -10.36
C LEU A 130 7.13 -16.91 -10.54
N PRO A 131 6.54 -18.10 -10.34
CA PRO A 131 7.25 -19.36 -10.50
C PRO A 131 7.67 -19.62 -11.95
N ARG A 132 6.86 -19.15 -12.90
CA ARG A 132 7.13 -19.16 -14.34
C ARG A 132 6.37 -18.02 -15.00
N ARG A 133 6.56 -17.90 -16.31
CA ARG A 133 5.78 -16.98 -17.12
C ARG A 133 4.35 -17.53 -17.26
N PRO A 134 3.31 -16.73 -17.01
CA PRO A 134 1.94 -17.20 -17.19
C PRO A 134 1.56 -17.21 -18.68
N ASP A 135 0.83 -18.25 -19.09
CA ASP A 135 0.42 -18.43 -20.48
C ASP A 135 -0.78 -17.55 -20.83
N ASN A 136 -1.65 -17.29 -19.85
CA ASN A 136 -2.82 -16.43 -19.98
C ASN A 136 -3.19 -15.81 -18.62
N PHE A 137 -4.29 -15.06 -18.57
CA PHE A 137 -4.72 -14.38 -17.35
C PHE A 137 -5.15 -15.35 -16.23
N ALA A 138 -5.86 -16.43 -16.55
CA ALA A 138 -6.30 -17.40 -15.54
C ALA A 138 -5.09 -18.08 -14.87
N ASP A 139 -4.11 -18.49 -15.66
CA ASP A 139 -2.85 -19.06 -15.19
C ASP A 139 -2.07 -18.08 -14.28
N PHE A 140 -2.00 -16.80 -14.68
CA PHE A 140 -1.45 -15.74 -13.82
C PHE A 140 -2.20 -15.62 -12.48
N VAL A 141 -3.53 -15.64 -12.50
CA VAL A 141 -4.36 -15.53 -11.29
C VAL A 141 -4.07 -16.68 -10.33
N TYR A 142 -4.01 -17.92 -10.84
CA TYR A 142 -3.73 -19.08 -10.00
C TYR A 142 -2.33 -19.00 -9.37
N MET A 143 -1.31 -18.55 -10.10
CA MET A 143 0.02 -18.32 -9.53
C MET A 143 0.05 -17.27 -8.42
N VAL A 144 -0.72 -16.18 -8.57
CA VAL A 144 -0.81 -15.13 -7.54
C VAL A 144 -1.60 -15.61 -6.33
N CYS A 145 -2.71 -16.32 -6.56
CA CYS A 145 -3.61 -16.77 -5.49
C CYS A 145 -3.04 -17.90 -4.65
N ASP A 146 -2.16 -18.74 -5.21
CA ASP A 146 -1.48 -19.81 -4.49
C ASP A 146 -0.42 -19.29 -3.49
N ARG A 147 -0.10 -17.99 -3.52
CA ARG A 147 0.97 -17.40 -2.71
C ARG A 147 0.45 -16.45 -1.62
N PRO A 148 1.04 -16.47 -0.42
CA PRO A 148 0.72 -15.49 0.62
C PRO A 148 1.20 -14.08 0.23
N SER A 149 0.56 -13.05 0.77
CA SER A 149 0.82 -11.64 0.39
C SER A 149 2.26 -11.22 0.68
N ALA A 150 2.87 -11.79 1.72
CA ALA A 150 4.27 -11.61 2.09
C ALA A 150 5.26 -12.04 0.99
N ARG A 151 4.87 -12.99 0.13
CA ARG A 151 5.70 -13.56 -0.95
C ARG A 151 5.17 -13.22 -2.35
N THR A 152 4.25 -12.27 -2.43
CA THR A 152 3.64 -11.80 -3.66
C THR A 152 4.20 -10.42 -3.97
N ASP A 153 4.59 -10.20 -5.23
CA ASP A 153 5.05 -8.89 -5.68
C ASP A 153 4.03 -7.79 -5.37
N ILE A 154 4.54 -6.60 -5.06
CA ILE A 154 3.75 -5.46 -4.61
C ILE A 154 2.63 -5.06 -5.59
N HIS A 155 2.77 -5.36 -6.88
CA HIS A 155 1.77 -5.03 -7.89
C HIS A 155 0.55 -5.95 -7.82
N PHE A 156 0.67 -7.14 -7.23
CA PHE A 156 -0.36 -8.17 -7.20
C PHE A 156 -0.80 -8.58 -5.79
N ARG A 157 -0.07 -8.16 -4.75
CA ARG A 157 -0.42 -8.44 -3.35
C ARG A 157 -1.74 -7.80 -2.91
N SER A 158 -2.33 -8.27 -1.82
CA SER A 158 -3.54 -7.65 -1.22
C SER A 158 -3.33 -6.18 -0.87
N GLN A 159 -4.39 -5.39 -1.07
CA GLN A 159 -4.44 -3.97 -0.75
C GLN A 159 -4.55 -3.73 0.77
N THR A 160 -5.33 -4.55 1.48
CA THR A 160 -5.39 -4.58 2.94
C THR A 160 -4.00 -4.78 3.53
N TYR A 161 -3.28 -5.74 2.96
CA TYR A 161 -1.91 -6.04 3.34
C TYR A 161 -0.95 -4.91 3.00
N ALA A 162 -1.00 -4.38 1.77
CA ALA A 162 -0.09 -3.34 1.28
C ALA A 162 -0.25 -2.00 2.01
N SER A 163 -1.48 -1.68 2.46
CA SER A 163 -1.79 -0.45 3.17
C SER A 163 -1.59 -0.56 4.67
N LEU A 164 -1.22 -1.73 5.20
CA LEU A 164 -1.20 -1.98 6.64
C LEU A 164 -2.53 -1.57 7.28
N PHE A 165 -3.66 -1.93 6.64
CA PHE A 165 -4.99 -1.40 6.97
C PHE A 165 -5.36 -1.57 8.45
N ASP A 166 -5.00 -2.71 9.04
CA ASP A 166 -5.26 -2.97 10.45
C ASP A 166 -4.38 -2.13 11.38
N PHE A 167 -3.24 -1.62 10.93
CA PHE A 167 -2.25 -0.92 11.76
C PHE A 167 -2.29 0.60 11.60
N ILE A 168 -2.61 1.09 10.42
CA ILE A 168 -2.72 2.53 10.15
C ILE A 168 -4.18 2.91 10.24
N ALA A 169 -4.50 3.82 11.16
CA ALA A 169 -5.82 4.43 11.23
C ALA A 169 -5.92 5.48 10.12
N TYR A 170 -6.75 5.19 9.12
CA TYR A 170 -7.00 6.07 7.97
C TYR A 170 -8.20 6.97 8.25
N ASP A 171 -8.02 8.28 8.09
CA ASP A 171 -9.11 9.26 8.09
C ASP A 171 -9.93 9.20 6.80
N ALA A 172 -9.29 8.79 5.69
CA ALA A 172 -9.95 8.63 4.40
C ALA A 172 -9.39 7.44 3.61
N VAL A 173 -10.28 6.74 2.92
CA VAL A 173 -9.93 5.71 1.94
C VAL A 173 -10.69 6.02 0.66
N GLY A 174 -9.99 6.52 -0.34
CA GLY A 174 -10.57 6.83 -1.65
C GLY A 174 -10.58 5.63 -2.58
N HIS A 175 -11.47 5.63 -3.56
CA HIS A 175 -11.58 4.56 -4.56
C HIS A 175 -11.19 5.11 -5.92
N VAL A 176 -10.42 4.35 -6.71
CA VAL A 176 -10.06 4.77 -8.08
C VAL A 176 -11.30 5.03 -8.93
N GLU A 177 -12.36 4.27 -8.69
CA GLU A 177 -13.64 4.34 -9.39
C GLU A 177 -14.42 5.64 -9.13
N THR A 178 -14.17 6.30 -7.99
CA THR A 178 -14.79 7.57 -7.58
C THR A 178 -13.73 8.59 -7.12
N LEU A 179 -12.53 8.51 -7.71
CA LEU A 179 -11.32 9.16 -7.19
C LEU A 179 -11.48 10.67 -6.99
N ALA A 180 -12.18 11.32 -7.91
CA ALA A 180 -12.36 12.77 -7.86
C ALA A 180 -13.17 13.22 -6.64
N ALA A 181 -14.29 12.55 -6.37
CA ALA A 181 -15.11 12.82 -5.20
C ALA A 181 -14.33 12.53 -3.91
N GLY A 182 -13.66 11.36 -3.84
CA GLY A 182 -12.90 10.98 -2.65
C GLY A 182 -11.74 11.94 -2.32
N LEU A 183 -11.05 12.48 -3.33
CA LEU A 183 -9.98 13.47 -3.12
C LEU A 183 -10.52 14.86 -2.79
N ALA A 184 -11.69 15.24 -3.30
CA ALA A 184 -12.38 16.47 -2.91
C ALA A 184 -12.78 16.42 -1.43
N ASP A 185 -13.45 15.34 -1.01
CA ASP A 185 -13.89 15.13 0.38
C ASP A 185 -12.69 15.14 1.34
N PHE A 186 -11.62 14.42 0.99
CA PHE A 186 -10.39 14.43 1.78
C PHE A 186 -9.79 15.84 1.90
N SER A 187 -9.76 16.60 0.80
CA SER A 187 -9.19 17.95 0.79
C SER A 187 -9.97 18.90 1.69
N VAL A 188 -11.30 18.85 1.66
CA VAL A 188 -12.16 19.63 2.55
C VAL A 188 -11.91 19.25 4.00
N ALA A 189 -11.90 17.94 4.31
CA ALA A 189 -11.77 17.45 5.68
C ALA A 189 -10.37 17.65 6.29
N ALA A 190 -9.31 17.45 5.50
CA ALA A 190 -7.93 17.49 5.98
C ALA A 190 -7.27 18.86 5.81
N LEU A 191 -7.67 19.62 4.78
CA LEU A 191 -7.01 20.87 4.38
C LEU A 191 -7.94 22.09 4.43
N GLY A 192 -9.23 21.90 4.74
CA GLY A 192 -10.19 22.99 4.93
C GLY A 192 -10.73 23.61 3.64
N ARG A 193 -10.41 23.07 2.46
CA ARG A 193 -10.91 23.59 1.17
C ARG A 193 -10.91 22.54 0.08
N ASP A 194 -11.77 22.73 -0.92
CA ASP A 194 -11.83 21.88 -2.10
C ASP A 194 -10.73 22.25 -3.12
N PHE A 195 -10.04 21.21 -3.60
CA PHE A 195 -8.99 21.28 -4.63
C PHE A 195 -9.33 20.42 -5.85
N SER A 196 -10.56 19.95 -6.00
CA SER A 196 -11.03 19.07 -7.08
C SER A 196 -10.67 19.59 -8.49
N HIS A 197 -10.59 20.91 -8.66
CA HIS A 197 -10.18 21.56 -9.91
C HIS A 197 -8.75 21.20 -10.38
N LEU A 198 -7.88 20.71 -9.49
CA LEU A 198 -6.52 20.27 -9.82
C LEU A 198 -6.47 18.86 -10.43
N LEU A 199 -7.57 18.10 -10.35
CA LEU A 199 -7.62 16.74 -10.86
C LEU A 199 -7.65 16.74 -12.39
N SER A 200 -6.80 15.93 -13.01
CA SER A 200 -6.83 15.75 -14.46
C SER A 200 -8.13 15.08 -14.90
N ALA A 201 -8.76 15.59 -15.96
CA ALA A 201 -10.04 15.11 -16.52
C ALA A 201 -10.05 13.67 -17.09
N LYS A 202 -9.04 12.83 -16.83
CA LYS A 202 -8.94 11.44 -17.33
C LYS A 202 -9.90 10.46 -16.63
N ALA A 203 -11.11 10.88 -16.28
CA ALA A 203 -12.06 10.12 -15.45
C ALA A 203 -12.90 9.08 -16.20
N ASP A 204 -12.68 8.82 -17.50
CA ASP A 204 -13.49 7.87 -18.30
C ASP A 204 -13.03 6.39 -18.23
N HIS A 205 -12.43 5.97 -17.11
CA HIS A 205 -11.84 4.63 -17.01
C HIS A 205 -12.83 3.51 -16.63
N ALA A 206 -14.01 3.83 -16.07
CA ALA A 206 -14.94 2.83 -15.54
C ALA A 206 -15.57 1.95 -16.63
N MET A 207 -16.07 2.52 -17.73
CA MET A 207 -16.68 1.72 -18.82
C MET A 207 -15.67 0.80 -19.51
N LYS A 208 -14.45 1.29 -19.77
CA LYS A 208 -13.37 0.48 -20.36
C LYS A 208 -12.92 -0.65 -19.42
N ALA A 209 -13.08 -0.49 -18.11
CA ALA A 209 -12.75 -1.54 -17.15
C ALA A 209 -13.77 -2.68 -17.20
N ARG A 210 -15.08 -2.40 -17.25
CA ARG A 210 -16.14 -3.43 -17.33
C ARG A 210 -15.98 -4.33 -18.55
N GLN A 211 -15.75 -3.75 -19.73
CA GLN A 211 -15.56 -4.54 -20.94
C GLN A 211 -14.37 -5.50 -20.80
N LYS A 212 -13.24 -4.99 -20.29
CA LYS A 212 -12.04 -5.80 -20.06
C LYS A 212 -12.24 -6.92 -19.04
N LEU A 213 -13.12 -6.75 -18.05
CA LEU A 213 -13.43 -7.84 -17.12
C LEU A 213 -14.10 -9.00 -17.86
N LYS A 214 -15.10 -8.72 -18.72
CA LYS A 214 -15.81 -9.75 -19.50
C LYS A 214 -14.87 -10.56 -20.39
N ASP A 215 -13.88 -9.90 -20.98
CA ASP A 215 -12.94 -10.55 -21.91
C ASP A 215 -11.96 -11.52 -21.21
N HIS A 216 -11.76 -11.37 -19.89
CA HIS A 216 -10.71 -12.09 -19.16
C HIS A 216 -11.21 -12.99 -18.03
N TYR A 217 -12.44 -12.82 -17.54
CA TYR A 217 -12.92 -13.50 -16.35
C TYR A 217 -13.85 -14.66 -16.67
N THR A 218 -13.55 -15.80 -16.05
CA THR A 218 -14.50 -16.90 -15.86
C THR A 218 -15.00 -16.92 -14.41
N PRO A 219 -16.10 -17.62 -14.11
CA PRO A 219 -16.57 -17.77 -12.73
C PRO A 219 -15.50 -18.34 -11.78
N ASP A 220 -14.67 -19.25 -12.26
CA ASP A 220 -13.64 -19.91 -11.44
C ASP A 220 -12.50 -18.95 -11.09
N VAL A 221 -12.06 -18.15 -12.07
CA VAL A 221 -11.07 -17.09 -11.88
C VAL A 221 -11.59 -16.05 -10.89
N ALA A 222 -12.85 -15.63 -11.02
CA ALA A 222 -13.48 -14.68 -10.11
C ALA A 222 -13.56 -15.22 -8.67
N ARG A 223 -13.90 -16.51 -8.50
CA ARG A 223 -13.93 -17.17 -7.18
C ARG A 223 -12.55 -17.27 -6.55
N ALA A 224 -11.51 -17.62 -7.33
CA ALA A 224 -10.14 -17.70 -6.84
C ALA A 224 -9.64 -16.33 -6.31
N ILE A 225 -9.92 -15.25 -7.05
CA ILE A 225 -9.56 -13.89 -6.65
C ILE A 225 -10.36 -13.47 -5.41
N TYR A 226 -11.67 -13.71 -5.37
CA TYR A 226 -12.46 -13.38 -4.19
C TYR A 226 -11.96 -14.11 -2.95
N ALA A 227 -11.71 -15.41 -3.05
CA ALA A 227 -11.17 -16.20 -1.94
C ALA A 227 -9.82 -15.64 -1.46
N ARG A 228 -8.93 -15.29 -2.39
CA ARG A 228 -7.60 -14.78 -2.06
C ARG A 228 -7.59 -13.37 -1.47
N PHE A 229 -8.44 -12.49 -1.98
CA PHE A 229 -8.47 -11.06 -1.66
C PHE A 229 -9.72 -10.67 -0.88
N ARG A 230 -10.35 -11.62 -0.19
CA ARG A 230 -11.60 -11.42 0.57
C ARG A 230 -11.56 -10.19 1.46
N ASP A 231 -10.45 -10.00 2.18
CA ASP A 231 -10.28 -8.85 3.08
C ASP A 231 -10.26 -7.52 2.30
N ASP A 232 -9.74 -7.48 1.08
CA ASP A 232 -9.81 -6.27 0.25
C ASP A 232 -11.26 -5.96 -0.13
N PHE A 233 -12.08 -6.96 -0.43
CA PHE A 233 -13.51 -6.75 -0.71
C PHE A 233 -14.26 -6.24 0.52
N LEU A 234 -14.03 -6.86 1.68
CA LEU A 234 -14.71 -6.51 2.92
C LEU A 234 -14.26 -5.15 3.45
N ASN A 235 -12.94 -4.93 3.56
CA ASN A 235 -12.40 -3.73 4.17
C ASN A 235 -12.65 -2.48 3.33
N PHE A 236 -12.67 -2.61 2.00
CA PHE A 236 -12.84 -1.48 1.10
C PHE A 236 -14.24 -1.36 0.50
N GLY A 237 -15.18 -2.18 0.97
CA GLY A 237 -16.60 -2.06 0.62
C GLY A 237 -16.97 -2.49 -0.80
N TYR A 238 -16.14 -3.30 -1.47
CA TYR A 238 -16.46 -3.84 -2.79
C TYR A 238 -17.32 -5.08 -2.70
N ASP A 239 -18.18 -5.29 -3.72
CA ASP A 239 -18.94 -6.53 -3.85
C ASP A 239 -18.13 -7.65 -4.54
N TYR A 240 -18.55 -8.89 -4.33
CA TYR A 240 -17.99 -10.05 -5.03
C TYR A 240 -18.56 -10.20 -6.44
N ASP A 241 -19.70 -9.53 -6.74
CA ASP A 241 -20.22 -9.44 -8.09
C ASP A 241 -19.25 -8.68 -9.02
N LEU A 242 -18.86 -9.31 -10.12
CA LEU A 242 -17.93 -8.78 -11.10
C LEU A 242 -18.46 -7.52 -11.80
N GLU A 243 -19.78 -7.37 -11.92
CA GLU A 243 -20.40 -6.19 -12.55
C GLU A 243 -20.46 -4.99 -11.59
N ALA A 244 -20.43 -5.24 -10.28
CA ALA A 244 -20.40 -4.25 -9.21
C ALA A 244 -18.98 -3.67 -9.01
N VAL A 245 -18.52 -2.93 -10.02
CA VAL A 245 -17.15 -2.38 -10.06
C VAL A 245 -16.90 -1.26 -9.04
N THR A 246 -17.94 -0.54 -8.63
CA THR A 246 -17.88 0.51 -7.61
C THR A 246 -18.07 -0.07 -6.21
N PRO A 247 -17.55 0.58 -5.14
CA PRO A 247 -17.88 0.18 -3.78
C PRO A 247 -19.39 0.26 -3.53
N VAL A 248 -19.92 -0.73 -2.81
CA VAL A 248 -21.35 -0.88 -2.47
C VAL A 248 -21.60 -0.80 -0.96
N ARG A 249 -20.53 -0.79 -0.16
CA ARG A 249 -20.56 -0.71 1.31
C ARG A 249 -19.58 0.37 1.79
N PRO A 250 -19.80 0.91 3.00
CA PRO A 250 -18.79 1.73 3.66
C PRO A 250 -17.47 0.97 3.84
N VAL A 251 -16.37 1.72 3.88
CA VAL A 251 -15.05 1.20 4.25
C VAL A 251 -15.08 0.76 5.72
N ALA A 252 -14.49 -0.39 6.01
CA ALA A 252 -14.39 -0.90 7.37
C ALA A 252 -13.52 0.02 8.25
N ARG A 253 -13.61 -0.14 9.56
CA ARG A 253 -12.74 0.59 10.48
C ARG A 253 -11.30 0.09 10.34
N SER A 254 -10.39 1.00 9.99
CA SER A 254 -8.94 0.75 9.94
C SER A 254 -8.27 0.99 11.29
N GLY A 255 -7.00 0.58 11.42
CA GLY A 255 -6.20 0.85 12.62
C GLY A 255 -6.63 0.06 13.87
N ALA A 256 -7.36 -1.05 13.72
CA ALA A 256 -7.77 -1.90 14.85
C ALA A 256 -6.59 -2.40 15.70
N LEU A 257 -5.40 -2.47 15.10
CA LEU A 257 -4.13 -2.87 15.67
C LEU A 257 -3.11 -1.72 15.69
N SER A 258 -3.54 -0.46 15.68
CA SER A 258 -2.63 0.70 15.64
C SER A 258 -1.68 0.78 16.82
N SER A 259 -2.09 0.29 17.99
CA SER A 259 -1.23 0.19 19.19
C SER A 259 -0.06 -0.78 19.02
N TYR A 260 -0.15 -1.72 18.08
CA TYR A 260 0.91 -2.71 17.81
C TYR A 260 1.93 -2.22 16.79
N LEU A 261 1.64 -1.11 16.09
CA LEU A 261 2.50 -0.64 15.01
C LEU A 261 3.84 -0.13 15.55
N GLU A 262 3.87 0.48 16.74
CA GLU A 262 5.11 0.91 17.40
C GLU A 262 5.99 -0.28 17.76
N ASP A 263 5.42 -1.28 18.45
CA ASP A 263 6.10 -2.54 18.79
C ASP A 263 6.67 -3.21 17.53
N ALA A 264 5.85 -3.32 16.47
CA ALA A 264 6.25 -3.93 15.20
C ALA A 264 7.37 -3.14 14.53
N ALA A 265 7.34 -1.81 14.57
CA ALA A 265 8.40 -0.96 14.03
C ALA A 265 9.72 -1.19 14.77
N HIS A 266 9.69 -1.21 16.11
CA HIS A 266 10.88 -1.45 16.95
C HIS A 266 11.45 -2.85 16.74
N MET A 267 10.61 -3.89 16.62
CA MET A 267 11.09 -5.25 16.34
C MET A 267 11.67 -5.40 14.93
N CYS A 268 11.11 -4.71 13.93
CA CYS A 268 11.59 -4.83 12.56
C CYS A 268 12.86 -3.98 12.30
N ALA A 269 13.03 -2.85 12.97
CA ALA A 269 14.12 -1.90 12.66
C ALA A 269 15.55 -2.50 12.75
N PRO A 270 15.93 -3.28 13.79
CA PRO A 270 17.26 -3.88 13.88
C PRO A 270 17.55 -4.88 12.75
N THR A 271 16.53 -5.58 12.26
CA THR A 271 16.70 -6.56 11.16
C THR A 271 17.00 -5.91 9.81
N LEU A 272 16.84 -4.58 9.72
CA LEU A 272 16.95 -3.80 8.49
C LEU A 272 18.20 -2.94 8.41
N ARG A 273 19.00 -2.86 9.47
CA ARG A 273 20.28 -2.13 9.49
C ARG A 273 21.36 -3.06 8.95
N GLU A 274 22.08 -2.62 7.92
CA GLU A 274 23.13 -3.42 7.23
C GLU A 274 24.28 -3.79 8.18
N ASP A 275 24.48 -2.98 9.22
CA ASP A 275 25.62 -3.04 10.15
C ASP A 275 25.40 -4.02 11.32
N ASN A 276 24.27 -4.75 11.35
CA ASN A 276 23.86 -5.64 12.44
C ASN A 276 24.09 -5.06 13.86
N PRO A 277 23.64 -3.82 14.15
CA PRO A 277 23.78 -3.27 15.50
C PRO A 277 22.96 -4.09 16.50
N ALA A 278 23.43 -4.12 17.75
CA ALA A 278 22.68 -4.70 18.85
C ALA A 278 21.23 -4.16 18.87
N PRO A 279 20.22 -4.99 19.20
CA PRO A 279 18.84 -4.54 19.34
C PRO A 279 18.76 -3.35 20.30
N SER A 280 17.89 -2.38 20.02
CA SER A 280 17.64 -1.30 20.99
C SER A 280 16.93 -1.85 22.22
N ALA A 281 17.10 -1.22 23.38
CA ALA A 281 16.35 -1.60 24.60
C ALA A 281 14.83 -1.63 24.37
N ARG A 282 14.31 -0.74 23.51
CA ARG A 282 12.90 -0.74 23.10
C ARG A 282 12.53 -1.96 22.24
N ALA A 283 13.40 -2.38 21.32
CA ALA A 283 13.16 -3.58 20.52
C ALA A 283 13.14 -4.86 21.37
N ILE A 284 14.01 -4.92 22.39
CA ILE A 284 14.02 -6.03 23.37
C ILE A 284 12.73 -6.01 24.19
N ALA A 285 12.37 -4.86 24.78
CA ALA A 285 11.14 -4.74 25.58
C ALA A 285 9.86 -5.06 24.77
N ALA A 286 9.78 -4.60 23.51
CA ALA A 286 8.67 -4.95 22.62
C ALA A 286 8.62 -6.45 22.30
N SER A 287 9.79 -7.08 22.14
CA SER A 287 9.91 -8.53 21.91
C SER A 287 9.46 -9.34 23.13
N GLU A 288 9.90 -8.96 24.33
CA GLU A 288 9.50 -9.58 25.60
C GLU A 288 7.98 -9.43 25.82
N THR A 289 7.44 -8.23 25.61
CA THR A 289 6.00 -7.96 25.73
C THR A 289 5.18 -8.82 24.75
N LEU A 290 5.64 -8.97 23.51
CA LEU A 290 5.00 -9.84 22.54
C LEU A 290 5.00 -11.30 22.99
N LEU A 291 6.15 -11.83 23.42
CA LEU A 291 6.27 -13.22 23.82
C LEU A 291 5.47 -13.53 25.09
N ALA A 292 5.49 -12.64 26.08
CA ALA A 292 4.67 -12.78 27.28
C ALA A 292 3.16 -12.82 26.96
N ARG A 293 2.68 -11.98 26.04
CA ARG A 293 1.28 -12.04 25.56
C ARG A 293 0.94 -13.37 24.90
N LEU A 294 1.84 -13.91 24.08
CA LEU A 294 1.67 -15.20 23.43
C LEU A 294 1.61 -16.36 24.44
N GLU A 295 2.51 -16.35 25.43
CA GLU A 295 2.55 -17.35 26.50
C GLU A 295 1.30 -17.30 27.38
N ALA A 296 0.76 -16.11 27.63
CA ALA A 296 -0.48 -15.92 28.38
C ALA A 296 -1.75 -16.31 27.59
N GLY A 297 -1.63 -16.77 26.33
CA GLY A 297 -2.78 -17.03 25.46
C GLY A 297 -3.55 -15.77 25.06
N GLN A 298 -2.99 -14.59 25.33
CA GLN A 298 -3.53 -13.27 24.98
C GLN A 298 -3.08 -12.83 23.59
N GLY A 299 -2.72 -13.78 22.72
CA GLY A 299 -2.34 -13.48 21.35
C GLY A 299 -3.52 -12.90 20.58
N ILE A 300 -3.40 -11.69 20.07
CA ILE A 300 -4.53 -10.91 19.54
C ILE A 300 -4.81 -11.21 18.07
N SER A 301 -3.90 -11.91 17.39
CA SER A 301 -4.16 -12.46 16.05
C SER A 301 -3.02 -13.38 15.57
N ASP A 302 -3.13 -13.88 14.34
CA ASP A 302 -2.02 -14.48 13.60
C ASP A 302 -0.81 -13.54 13.43
N LEU A 303 -0.96 -12.24 13.74
CA LEU A 303 0.14 -11.29 13.85
C LEU A 303 1.18 -11.73 14.86
N ASP A 304 0.77 -12.04 16.09
CA ASP A 304 1.72 -12.28 17.17
C ASP A 304 2.55 -13.52 16.87
N LYS A 305 1.89 -14.56 16.32
CA LYS A 305 2.55 -15.76 15.82
C LYS A 305 3.56 -15.46 14.71
N SER A 306 3.26 -14.50 13.83
CA SER A 306 4.17 -14.10 12.73
C SER A 306 5.37 -13.29 13.20
N LEU A 307 5.23 -12.52 14.29
CA LEU A 307 6.30 -11.71 14.86
C LEU A 307 7.14 -12.50 15.88
N ALA A 308 6.61 -13.56 16.48
CA ALA A 308 7.29 -14.36 17.50
C ALA A 308 8.69 -14.86 17.09
N PRO A 309 8.93 -15.35 15.85
CA PRO A 309 10.28 -15.75 15.44
C PRO A 309 11.28 -14.59 15.45
N TYR A 310 10.83 -13.38 15.13
CA TYR A 310 11.66 -12.17 15.15
C TYR A 310 11.97 -11.75 16.57
N ALA A 311 10.96 -11.71 17.45
CA ALA A 311 11.11 -11.38 18.86
C ALA A 311 12.10 -12.33 19.55
N ARG A 312 11.97 -13.64 19.36
CA ARG A 312 12.92 -14.64 19.91
C ARG A 312 14.34 -14.42 19.40
N LYS A 313 14.50 -14.13 18.11
CA LYS A 313 15.81 -13.86 17.50
C LYS A 313 16.45 -12.58 18.05
N LEU A 314 15.66 -11.56 18.37
CA LEU A 314 16.17 -10.32 18.96
C LEU A 314 16.65 -10.52 20.39
N ILE A 315 15.92 -11.29 21.21
CA ILE A 315 16.31 -11.57 22.60
C ILE A 315 17.57 -12.43 22.70
N GLN A 316 17.81 -13.29 21.69
CA GLN A 316 19.00 -14.16 21.63
C GLN A 316 20.29 -13.44 21.20
N LYS A 317 20.20 -12.21 20.68
CA LYS A 317 21.34 -11.41 20.20
C LYS A 317 21.83 -10.45 21.28
#